data_AF-A0A1M5L708-F1
#
_entry.id   AF-A0A1M5L708-F1
#
_cell.length_a   1.000
_cell.length_b   1.000
_cell.length_c   1.000
_cell.angle_alpha   90.00
_cell.angle_beta   90.00
_cell.angle_gamma   90.00
#
_symmetry.space_group_name_H-M   'P 1'
#
loop_
_entity.id
_entity.type
_entity.pdbx_description
1 polymer ?
#
loop_
_entity_poly.entity_id
_entity_poly.type
_entity_poly.pdbx_seq_one_letter_code
_entity_poly.pdbx_strand_id
1 'polypeptide(L)'
;MKKIILVLSLLFSLLGILRSFFFVFYDFEEVTEFLNFIVFRIQPYGFAGMDIYVPRHLINGNAEGGSISMGLINLSFFLTFLSGTIIYYFSKYKETKLLVFNYSLMFLDSIIKVFYFIALFNISKLRVYDVLYIIVTLLYIFIPYYFITKELNPNIIDNDNQITESNLDNSSNSKRFINLLIDSFVIIVIVFGFISYAERNQESASVFTYFRMVFGDKFAAIAFFCTIKFIYYLVFESIFKTTPAKAITACNVIDEEGNSPNFSIILKRTLLRFVPFESFSFLMGKNLHDDYSDTYVVNKKIDRKIEDRYTLFLAVAFGILIVTYFFMSSRYPY
;
A
#
# COMPACT_ATOMS: atom_id res chain seq x y z
N MET A 1 21.44 12.23 1.00
CA MET A 1 20.18 11.47 1.24
C MET A 1 19.01 11.93 0.36
N LYS A 2 18.60 13.21 0.38
CA LYS A 2 17.47 13.72 -0.44
C LYS A 2 17.53 13.34 -1.93
N LYS A 3 18.70 13.53 -2.56
CA LYS A 3 18.96 13.13 -3.95
C LYS A 3 18.86 11.61 -4.18
N ILE A 4 19.27 10.79 -3.20
CA ILE A 4 19.21 9.32 -3.29
C ILE A 4 17.75 8.86 -3.30
N ILE A 5 16.92 9.42 -2.40
CA ILE A 5 15.48 9.12 -2.34
C ILE A 5 14.81 9.51 -3.66
N LEU A 6 15.14 10.68 -4.22
CA LEU A 6 14.63 11.10 -5.52
C LEU A 6 14.96 10.07 -6.62
N VAL A 7 16.24 9.67 -6.72
CA VAL A 7 16.70 8.71 -7.73
C VAL A 7 16.04 7.35 -7.55
N LEU A 8 15.96 6.84 -6.32
CA LEU A 8 15.29 5.57 -6.03
C LEU A 8 13.80 5.62 -6.33
N SER A 9 13.10 6.68 -5.92
CA SER A 9 11.66 6.84 -6.18
C SER A 9 11.36 6.93 -7.68
N LEU A 10 12.22 7.63 -8.43
CA LEU A 10 12.12 7.71 -9.89
C LEU A 10 12.36 6.34 -10.53
N LEU A 11 13.39 5.62 -10.10
CA LEU A 11 13.71 4.29 -10.61
C LEU A 11 12.58 3.29 -10.33
N PHE A 12 12.05 3.25 -9.11
CA PHE A 12 10.96 2.36 -8.71
C PHE A 12 9.66 2.66 -9.46
N SER A 13 9.30 3.94 -9.59
CA SER A 13 8.09 4.33 -10.32
C SER A 13 8.19 4.03 -11.82
N LEU A 14 9.34 4.32 -12.45
CA LEU A 14 9.54 4.03 -13.88
C LEU A 14 9.57 2.53 -14.16
N LEU A 15 10.27 1.72 -13.35
CA LEU A 15 10.28 0.26 -13.51
C LEU A 15 8.87 -0.35 -13.39
N GLY A 16 8.07 0.17 -12.46
CA GLY A 16 6.68 -0.27 -12.28
C GLY A 16 5.75 0.12 -13.42
N ILE A 17 5.86 1.35 -13.94
CA ILE A 17 5.11 1.79 -15.12
C ILE A 17 5.51 0.99 -16.35
N LEU A 18 6.82 0.76 -16.53
CA LEU A 18 7.34 -0.04 -17.63
C LEU A 18 6.71 -1.43 -17.60
N ARG A 19 6.72 -2.10 -16.45
CA ARG A 19 6.10 -3.42 -16.27
C ARG A 19 4.59 -3.42 -16.46
N SER A 20 3.89 -2.42 -15.91
CA SER A 20 2.42 -2.38 -15.83
C SER A 20 1.75 -1.86 -17.10
N PHE A 21 2.48 -1.10 -17.93
CA PHE A 21 1.95 -0.50 -19.16
C PHE A 21 2.70 -1.02 -20.39
N PHE A 22 4.01 -0.78 -20.48
CA PHE A 22 4.77 -1.10 -21.70
C PHE A 22 4.87 -2.61 -21.94
N PHE A 23 5.26 -3.38 -20.92
CA PHE A 23 5.44 -4.82 -21.06
C PHE A 23 4.15 -5.61 -21.30
N VAL A 24 3.00 -4.95 -21.23
CA VAL A 24 1.70 -5.54 -21.59
C VAL A 24 1.52 -5.59 -23.12
N PHE A 25 2.09 -4.66 -23.88
CA PHE A 25 1.82 -4.57 -25.32
C PHE A 25 2.75 -5.41 -26.21
N TYR A 26 3.84 -5.95 -25.66
CA TYR A 26 4.87 -6.63 -26.42
C TYR A 26 4.93 -8.11 -26.06
N ASP A 27 5.19 -8.96 -27.06
CA ASP A 27 5.51 -10.36 -26.81
C ASP A 27 6.97 -10.51 -26.46
N PHE A 28 7.21 -11.15 -25.34
CA PHE A 28 8.52 -11.20 -24.72
C PHE A 28 8.95 -12.64 -24.45
N GLU A 29 8.52 -13.56 -25.32
CA GLU A 29 8.96 -14.97 -25.33
C GLU A 29 10.49 -15.10 -25.41
N GLU A 30 11.19 -14.07 -25.92
CA GLU A 30 12.65 -14.03 -26.06
C GLU A 30 13.38 -13.19 -25.00
N VAL A 31 12.70 -12.72 -23.95
CA VAL A 31 13.38 -11.93 -22.91
C VAL A 31 14.30 -12.82 -22.08
N THR A 32 15.56 -12.40 -21.97
CA THR A 32 16.56 -13.12 -21.16
C THR A 32 16.06 -13.34 -19.73
N GLU A 33 16.42 -14.47 -19.12
CA GLU A 33 16.04 -14.79 -17.73
C GLU A 33 16.32 -13.63 -16.77
N PHE A 34 17.41 -12.89 -17.01
CA PHE A 34 17.80 -11.71 -16.25
C PHE A 34 16.82 -10.55 -16.37
N LEU A 35 16.36 -10.21 -17.58
CA LEU A 35 15.38 -9.16 -17.79
C LEU A 35 14.01 -9.56 -17.23
N ASN A 36 13.62 -10.84 -17.36
CA ASN A 36 12.42 -11.36 -16.72
C ASN A 36 12.50 -11.18 -15.19
N PHE A 37 13.63 -11.54 -14.60
CA PHE A 37 13.88 -11.35 -13.18
C PHE A 37 13.75 -9.88 -12.76
N ILE A 38 14.46 -8.95 -13.41
CA ILE A 38 14.43 -7.51 -13.07
C ILE A 38 13.05 -6.91 -13.24
N VAL A 39 12.42 -7.13 -14.39
CA VAL A 39 11.19 -6.42 -14.76
C VAL A 39 9.96 -7.07 -14.11
N PHE A 40 9.95 -8.38 -13.90
CA PHE A 40 8.73 -9.08 -13.48
C PHE A 40 8.76 -9.53 -12.03
N ARG A 41 9.92 -9.96 -11.51
CA ARG A 41 10.00 -10.49 -10.14
C ARG A 41 10.36 -9.46 -9.09
N ILE A 42 11.23 -8.51 -9.42
CA ILE A 42 11.78 -7.56 -8.44
C ILE A 42 11.02 -6.23 -8.46
N GLN A 43 9.70 -6.27 -8.60
CA GLN A 43 8.91 -5.03 -8.57
C GLN A 43 8.78 -4.50 -7.14
N PRO A 44 8.81 -3.16 -6.93
CA PRO A 44 8.69 -2.54 -5.61
C PRO A 44 7.43 -2.98 -4.86
N TYR A 45 6.30 -3.06 -5.56
CA TYR A 45 5.09 -3.73 -5.09
C TYR A 45 4.32 -4.35 -6.26
N GLY A 46 3.44 -5.31 -5.98
CA GLY A 46 2.62 -5.97 -6.99
C GLY A 46 1.21 -6.25 -6.48
N PHE A 47 0.31 -5.29 -6.67
CA PHE A 47 -1.11 -5.46 -6.34
C PHE A 47 -1.91 -5.90 -7.56
N ALA A 48 -2.65 -7.01 -7.42
CA ALA A 48 -3.55 -7.50 -8.45
C ALA A 48 -4.95 -6.90 -8.29
N GLY A 49 -5.65 -6.65 -9.40
CA GLY A 49 -7.04 -6.22 -9.39
C GLY A 49 -7.37 -5.14 -10.42
N MET A 50 -8.68 -5.04 -10.74
CA MET A 50 -9.23 -4.20 -11.81
C MET A 50 -8.48 -4.41 -13.13
N ASP A 51 -8.34 -5.69 -13.50
CA ASP A 51 -7.76 -6.11 -14.76
C ASP A 51 -8.68 -5.66 -15.91
N ILE A 52 -8.13 -4.93 -16.88
CA ILE A 52 -8.80 -4.62 -18.14
C ILE A 52 -8.16 -5.41 -19.27
N TYR A 53 -8.94 -5.67 -20.32
CA TYR A 53 -8.51 -6.45 -21.47
C TYR A 53 -8.30 -5.50 -22.64
N VAL A 54 -7.05 -5.42 -23.09
CA VAL A 54 -6.69 -4.57 -24.21
C VAL A 54 -6.39 -5.47 -25.42
N PRO A 55 -7.00 -5.20 -26.59
CA PRO A 55 -6.68 -5.96 -27.79
C PRO A 55 -5.19 -5.78 -28.15
N ARG A 56 -4.51 -6.88 -28.45
CA ARG A 56 -3.10 -6.85 -28.86
C ARG A 56 -3.01 -6.39 -30.33
N HIS A 57 -2.25 -5.32 -30.59
CA HIS A 57 -1.89 -4.92 -31.95
C HIS A 57 -0.47 -5.44 -32.26
N LEU A 58 -0.38 -6.42 -33.16
CA LEU A 58 0.90 -7.02 -33.58
C LEU A 58 1.62 -6.11 -34.58
N ILE A 59 2.94 -5.99 -34.45
CA ILE A 59 3.79 -5.14 -35.31
C ILE A 59 3.99 -5.76 -36.71
N ASN A 60 3.72 -7.06 -36.91
CA ASN A 60 4.09 -7.81 -38.13
C ASN A 60 2.97 -8.65 -38.82
N GLY A 61 1.71 -8.24 -38.76
CA GLY A 61 0.74 -8.54 -39.84
C GLY A 61 0.14 -9.95 -39.99
N ASN A 62 0.36 -10.94 -39.11
CA ASN A 62 -0.43 -12.18 -39.11
C ASN A 62 -1.42 -12.19 -37.91
N ALA A 63 -2.70 -12.44 -38.18
CA ALA A 63 -3.83 -12.38 -37.23
C ALA A 63 -3.93 -13.67 -36.37
N GLU A 64 -4.56 -13.77 -35.18
CA GLU A 64 -5.78 -13.14 -34.63
C GLU A 64 -5.82 -13.12 -33.07
N GLY A 65 -6.56 -12.17 -32.49
CA GLY A 65 -7.55 -12.47 -31.44
C GLY A 65 -7.21 -12.35 -29.95
N GLY A 66 -5.94 -12.13 -29.57
CA GLY A 66 -5.55 -12.09 -28.15
C GLY A 66 -5.88 -10.77 -27.46
N SER A 67 -6.60 -10.82 -26.33
CA SER A 67 -6.65 -9.73 -25.36
C SER A 67 -5.62 -9.95 -24.26
N ILE A 68 -4.88 -8.91 -23.89
CA ILE A 68 -3.96 -8.98 -22.76
C ILE A 68 -4.54 -8.27 -21.55
N SER A 69 -4.41 -8.90 -20.38
CA SER A 69 -4.86 -8.33 -19.11
C SER A 69 -3.88 -7.28 -18.61
N MET A 70 -4.39 -6.13 -18.23
CA MET A 70 -3.63 -5.03 -17.64
C MET A 70 -4.23 -4.66 -16.28
N GLY A 71 -3.46 -4.83 -15.20
CA GLY A 71 -3.90 -4.49 -13.86
C GLY A 71 -3.88 -2.98 -13.60
N LEU A 72 -5.04 -2.32 -13.66
CA LEU A 72 -5.14 -0.87 -13.50
C LEU A 72 -4.70 -0.38 -12.12
N ILE A 73 -4.95 -1.16 -11.06
CA ILE A 73 -4.58 -0.79 -9.69
C ILE A 73 -3.07 -0.60 -9.59
N ASN A 74 -2.30 -1.55 -10.14
CA ASN A 74 -0.84 -1.51 -10.07
C ASN A 74 -0.30 -0.29 -10.84
N LEU A 75 -0.82 -0.03 -12.04
CA LEU A 75 -0.46 1.16 -12.80
C LEU A 75 -0.78 2.44 -12.01
N SER A 76 -1.97 2.54 -11.41
CA SER A 76 -2.37 3.71 -10.66
C SER A 76 -1.43 3.99 -9.49
N PHE A 77 -1.06 2.97 -8.70
CA PHE A 77 -0.10 3.19 -7.63
C PHE A 77 1.25 3.68 -8.16
N PHE A 78 1.79 3.10 -9.23
CA PHE A 78 3.07 3.58 -9.80
C PHE A 78 2.98 5.01 -10.36
N LEU A 79 1.84 5.40 -10.92
CA LEU A 79 1.58 6.79 -11.32
C LEU A 79 1.52 7.74 -10.11
N THR A 80 0.91 7.31 -8.99
CA THR A 80 0.98 8.09 -7.75
C THR A 80 2.41 8.19 -7.20
N PHE A 81 3.22 7.14 -7.35
CA PHE A 81 4.62 7.13 -6.94
C PHE A 81 5.45 8.12 -7.79
N LEU A 82 5.25 8.11 -9.11
CA LEU A 82 5.89 9.07 -10.02
C LEU A 82 5.46 10.50 -9.68
N SER A 83 4.17 10.72 -9.44
CA SER A 83 3.63 12.02 -9.06
C SER A 83 4.24 12.52 -7.75
N GLY A 84 4.38 11.64 -6.74
CA GLY A 84 5.06 11.94 -5.49
C GLY A 84 6.53 12.32 -5.69
N THR A 85 7.21 11.63 -6.60
CA THR A 85 8.61 11.93 -6.96
C THR A 85 8.76 13.30 -7.60
N ILE A 86 7.86 13.64 -8.54
CA ILE A 86 7.83 14.94 -9.22
C ILE A 86 7.55 16.07 -8.22
N ILE A 87 6.55 15.90 -7.35
CA ILE A 87 6.21 16.90 -6.33
C ILE A 87 7.36 17.08 -5.34
N TYR A 88 8.03 15.99 -4.94
CA TYR A 88 9.21 16.03 -4.07
C TYR A 88 10.36 16.84 -4.69
N TYR A 89 10.59 16.68 -6.00
CA TYR A 89 11.60 17.46 -6.73
C TYR A 89 11.23 18.96 -6.77
N PHE A 90 10.03 19.29 -7.25
CA PHE A 90 9.60 20.69 -7.42
C PHE A 90 9.43 21.44 -6.09
N SER A 91 9.08 20.73 -5.02
CA SER A 91 9.01 21.30 -3.66
C SER A 91 10.38 21.56 -3.02
N LYS A 92 11.49 21.31 -3.75
CA LYS A 92 12.86 21.36 -3.21
C LYS A 92 13.04 20.41 -2.03
N TYR A 93 12.54 19.18 -2.17
CA TYR A 93 12.66 18.10 -1.18
C TYR A 93 11.95 18.37 0.14
N LYS A 94 10.82 19.09 0.11
CA LYS A 94 10.01 19.41 1.29
C LYS A 94 8.76 18.54 1.40
N GLU A 95 8.13 18.24 0.27
CA GLU A 95 6.86 17.51 0.24
C GLU A 95 7.08 16.01 0.05
N THR A 96 6.87 15.24 1.12
CA THR A 96 7.19 13.80 1.18
C THR A 96 5.97 12.91 1.37
N LYS A 97 4.79 13.47 1.70
CA LYS A 97 3.58 12.72 2.08
C LYS A 97 3.19 11.62 1.10
N LEU A 98 3.15 11.94 -0.20
CA LEU A 98 2.79 10.98 -1.25
C LEU A 98 3.89 9.93 -1.50
N LEU A 99 5.16 10.27 -1.24
CA LEU A 99 6.25 9.30 -1.25
C LEU A 99 6.13 8.36 -0.05
N VAL A 100 5.89 8.88 1.16
CA VAL A 100 5.70 8.07 2.37
C VAL A 100 4.55 7.07 2.18
N PHE A 101 3.45 7.50 1.56
CA PHE A 101 2.35 6.60 1.17
C PHE A 101 2.83 5.44 0.28
N ASN A 102 3.52 5.73 -0.83
CA ASN A 102 3.98 4.71 -1.77
C ASN A 102 5.06 3.79 -1.18
N TYR A 103 5.98 4.34 -0.40
CA TYR A 103 6.96 3.56 0.35
C TYR A 103 6.29 2.67 1.40
N SER A 104 5.19 3.11 2.00
CA SER A 104 4.42 2.27 2.91
C SER A 104 3.79 1.07 2.19
N LEU A 105 3.26 1.28 0.97
CA LEU A 105 2.77 0.18 0.13
C LEU A 105 3.89 -0.81 -0.25
N MET A 106 5.05 -0.29 -0.62
CA MET A 106 6.25 -1.08 -0.93
C MET A 106 6.71 -1.93 0.27
N PHE A 107 6.72 -1.34 1.47
CA PHE A 107 7.05 -2.04 2.71
C PHE A 107 6.08 -3.20 2.98
N LEU A 108 4.78 -2.93 2.85
CA LEU A 108 3.72 -3.91 3.09
C LEU A 108 3.78 -5.09 2.12
N ASP A 109 3.89 -4.81 0.83
CA ASP A 109 4.02 -5.84 -0.21
C ASP A 109 5.27 -6.71 0.01
N SER A 110 6.38 -6.10 0.42
CA SER A 110 7.63 -6.83 0.71
C SER A 110 7.49 -7.74 1.93
N ILE A 111 6.78 -7.32 2.97
CA ILE A 111 6.44 -8.18 4.12
C ILE A 111 5.61 -9.37 3.65
N ILE A 112 4.57 -9.12 2.84
CA ILE A 112 3.71 -10.19 2.29
C ILE A 112 4.54 -11.20 1.48
N LYS A 113 5.45 -10.73 0.64
CA LYS A 113 6.35 -11.58 -0.15
C LYS A 113 7.25 -12.45 0.72
N VAL A 114 7.79 -11.91 1.82
CA VAL A 114 8.59 -12.68 2.78
C VAL A 114 7.75 -13.77 3.44
N PHE A 115 6.55 -13.45 3.93
CA PHE A 115 5.65 -14.45 4.51
C PHE A 115 5.29 -15.56 3.53
N TYR A 116 4.97 -15.19 2.28
CA TYR A 116 4.69 -16.16 1.23
C TYR A 116 5.91 -17.06 0.93
N PHE A 117 7.11 -16.47 0.85
CA PHE A 117 8.34 -17.21 0.65
C PHE A 117 8.61 -18.20 1.78
N ILE A 118 8.42 -17.79 3.04
CA ILE A 118 8.57 -18.65 4.22
C ILE A 118 7.55 -19.79 4.19
N ALA A 119 6.27 -19.49 3.88
CA ALA A 119 5.21 -20.49 3.87
C ALA A 119 5.41 -21.59 2.80
N LEU A 120 6.08 -21.27 1.69
CA LEU A 120 6.36 -22.20 0.59
C LEU A 120 7.83 -22.63 0.53
N PHE A 121 8.60 -22.35 1.58
CA PHE A 121 10.04 -22.57 1.58
C PHE A 121 10.38 -24.05 1.44
N ASN A 122 11.11 -24.39 0.38
CA ASN A 122 11.63 -25.74 0.18
C ASN A 122 13.11 -25.68 -0.24
N ILE A 123 14.00 -26.07 0.68
CA ILE A 123 15.45 -25.92 0.52
C ILE A 123 16.01 -26.73 -0.65
N SER A 124 15.33 -27.81 -1.04
CA SER A 124 15.76 -28.69 -2.13
C SER A 124 15.61 -28.09 -3.53
N LYS A 125 14.89 -26.97 -3.67
CA LYS A 125 14.57 -26.33 -4.97
C LYS A 125 15.19 -24.94 -5.15
N LEU A 126 16.14 -24.56 -4.31
CA LEU A 126 16.63 -23.18 -4.23
C LEU A 126 17.63 -22.85 -5.34
N ARG A 127 17.28 -21.91 -6.24
CA ARG A 127 18.14 -21.45 -7.35
C ARG A 127 18.77 -20.09 -7.04
N VAL A 128 19.76 -19.68 -7.84
CA VAL A 128 20.45 -18.39 -7.70
C VAL A 128 19.47 -17.20 -7.75
N TYR A 129 18.50 -17.21 -8.67
CA TYR A 129 17.48 -16.16 -8.74
C TYR A 129 16.55 -16.13 -7.53
N ASP A 130 16.34 -17.25 -6.84
CA ASP A 130 15.54 -17.29 -5.62
C ASP A 130 16.31 -16.62 -4.46
N VAL A 131 17.63 -16.82 -4.36
CA VAL A 131 18.50 -16.10 -3.41
C VAL A 131 18.50 -14.59 -3.69
N LEU A 132 18.68 -14.20 -4.96
CA LEU A 132 18.66 -12.79 -5.36
C LEU A 132 17.31 -12.15 -5.06
N TYR A 133 16.21 -12.87 -5.30
CA TYR A 133 14.85 -12.41 -4.97
C TYR A 133 14.70 -12.09 -3.48
N ILE A 134 15.19 -12.97 -2.60
CA ILE A 134 15.15 -12.74 -1.15
C ILE A 134 15.96 -11.50 -0.78
N ILE A 135 17.20 -11.39 -1.29
CA ILE A 135 18.08 -10.24 -1.01
C ILE A 135 17.39 -8.94 -1.39
N VAL A 136 16.80 -8.85 -2.59
CA VAL A 136 16.13 -7.62 -3.00
C VAL A 136 14.85 -7.38 -2.22
N THR A 137 14.09 -8.42 -1.89
CA THR A 137 12.89 -8.28 -1.04
C THR A 137 13.26 -7.71 0.34
N LEU A 138 14.38 -8.13 0.94
CA LEU A 138 14.88 -7.56 2.19
C LEU A 138 15.30 -6.09 2.03
N LEU A 139 15.93 -5.72 0.90
CA LEU A 139 16.21 -4.32 0.59
C LEU A 139 14.92 -3.49 0.45
N TYR A 140 13.86 -4.08 -0.09
CA TYR A 140 12.55 -3.45 -0.20
C TYR A 140 11.78 -3.36 1.11
N ILE A 141 12.23 -4.03 2.17
CA ILE A 141 11.78 -3.77 3.54
C ILE A 141 12.63 -2.65 4.15
N PHE A 142 13.95 -2.72 3.99
CA PHE A 142 14.89 -1.80 4.63
C PHE A 142 14.79 -0.36 4.10
N ILE A 143 14.75 -0.17 2.78
CA ILE A 143 14.72 1.17 2.15
C ILE A 143 13.48 1.96 2.59
N PRO A 144 12.24 1.43 2.46
CA PRO A 144 11.07 2.16 2.93
C PRO A 144 11.09 2.38 4.44
N TYR A 145 11.47 1.37 5.23
CA TYR A 145 11.54 1.49 6.68
C TYR A 145 12.44 2.66 7.10
N TYR A 146 13.65 2.73 6.55
CA TYR A 146 14.60 3.81 6.84
C TYR A 146 14.09 5.18 6.39
N PHE A 147 13.45 5.25 5.21
CA PHE A 147 12.88 6.50 4.71
C PHE A 147 11.72 7.00 5.57
N ILE A 148 10.74 6.15 5.85
CA ILE A 148 9.52 6.51 6.59
C ILE A 148 9.87 6.91 8.02
N THR A 149 10.68 6.12 8.73
CA THR A 149 11.06 6.44 10.12
C THR A 149 11.79 7.77 10.22
N LYS A 150 12.68 8.06 9.28
CA LYS A 150 13.40 9.33 9.25
C LYS A 150 12.52 10.53 8.95
N GLU A 151 11.54 10.36 8.06
CA GLU A 151 10.61 11.44 7.71
C GLU A 151 9.63 11.73 8.85
N LEU A 152 9.17 10.69 9.56
CA LEU A 152 8.25 10.82 10.69
C LEU A 152 8.94 11.34 11.96
N ASN A 153 10.24 11.06 12.14
CA ASN A 153 11.05 11.54 13.27
C ASN A 153 12.16 12.50 12.81
N PRO A 154 11.83 13.73 12.37
CA PRO A 154 12.85 14.68 11.94
C PRO A 154 13.82 15.11 13.06
N ASN A 155 13.47 14.90 14.35
CA ASN A 155 14.11 15.52 15.51
C ASN A 155 14.88 14.57 16.46
N ILE A 156 15.37 13.40 16.03
CA ILE A 156 16.27 12.59 16.88
C ILE A 156 17.75 13.04 16.75
N ILE A 157 18.07 13.96 15.84
CA ILE A 157 19.47 14.41 15.59
C ILE A 157 19.71 15.87 15.99
N ASP A 158 18.68 16.70 16.15
CA ASP A 158 18.85 18.10 16.54
C ASP A 158 18.21 18.33 17.91
N ASN A 159 19.07 18.27 18.93
CA ASN A 159 18.98 18.79 20.31
C ASN A 159 17.61 19.05 20.93
N ASP A 160 17.43 18.49 22.13
CA ASP A 160 16.75 19.07 23.30
C ASP A 160 16.13 20.45 23.03
N ASN A 161 14.86 20.46 22.64
CA ASN A 161 13.97 21.59 22.86
C ASN A 161 12.52 21.10 22.76
N GLN A 162 11.82 21.33 23.87
CA GLN A 162 10.41 21.10 24.14
C GLN A 162 9.53 21.26 22.88
N ILE A 163 8.88 20.17 22.48
CA ILE A 163 7.74 20.24 21.57
C ILE A 163 6.67 21.04 22.31
N THR A 164 6.54 22.32 21.96
CA THR A 164 5.52 23.19 22.53
C THR A 164 4.15 22.60 22.17
N GLU A 165 3.37 22.22 23.19
CA GLU A 165 2.01 21.65 23.10
C GLU A 165 0.99 22.55 22.34
N SER A 166 1.38 23.75 21.91
CA SER A 166 0.47 24.77 21.40
C SER A 166 0.02 24.61 19.93
N ASN A 167 0.43 23.56 19.21
CA ASN A 167 0.18 23.41 17.76
C ASN A 167 -0.49 22.10 17.30
N LEU A 168 -0.89 21.24 18.24
CA LEU A 168 -1.59 19.99 17.95
C LEU A 168 -3.09 20.18 18.13
N ASP A 169 -3.85 20.08 17.04
CA ASP A 169 -5.31 20.01 17.12
C ASP A 169 -5.76 18.54 16.96
N ASN A 170 -6.85 18.19 17.65
CA ASN A 170 -7.51 16.90 17.44
C ASN A 170 -7.96 16.80 15.97
N SER A 171 -7.69 15.65 15.35
CA SER A 171 -8.04 15.39 13.96
C SER A 171 -9.54 15.45 13.74
N SER A 172 -9.98 16.24 12.75
CA SER A 172 -11.40 16.40 12.41
C SER A 172 -12.02 15.09 11.92
N ASN A 173 -13.32 14.92 12.18
CA ASN A 173 -14.07 13.70 11.79
C ASN A 173 -13.96 13.39 10.28
N SER A 174 -13.89 14.42 9.43
CA SER A 174 -13.69 14.24 7.98
C SER A 174 -12.32 13.63 7.63
N LYS A 175 -11.25 13.98 8.35
CA LYS A 175 -9.93 13.38 8.14
C LYS A 175 -9.90 11.93 8.57
N ARG A 176 -10.55 11.61 9.69
CA ARG A 176 -10.73 10.23 10.17
C ARG A 176 -11.49 9.38 9.14
N PHE A 177 -12.54 9.93 8.52
CA PHE A 177 -13.27 9.28 7.44
C PHE A 177 -12.41 9.02 6.19
N ILE A 178 -11.65 10.02 5.72
CA ILE A 178 -10.76 9.87 4.57
C ILE A 178 -9.69 8.80 4.86
N ASN A 179 -9.14 8.79 6.06
CA ASN A 179 -8.17 7.78 6.47
C ASN A 179 -8.77 6.38 6.46
N LEU A 180 -9.98 6.22 6.99
CA LEU A 180 -10.71 4.96 6.94
C LEU A 180 -10.93 4.50 5.49
N LEU A 181 -11.32 5.40 4.58
CA LEU A 181 -11.54 5.07 3.17
C LEU A 181 -10.26 4.60 2.47
N ILE A 182 -9.16 5.35 2.62
CA ILE A 182 -7.89 5.00 1.95
C ILE A 182 -7.30 3.71 2.52
N ASP A 183 -7.25 3.55 3.86
CA ASP A 183 -6.74 2.32 4.47
C ASP A 183 -7.62 1.12 4.09
N SER A 184 -8.95 1.27 4.08
CA SER A 184 -9.88 0.21 3.66
C SER A 184 -9.68 -0.18 2.20
N PHE A 185 -9.47 0.80 1.31
CA PHE A 185 -9.17 0.53 -0.10
C PHE A 185 -7.88 -0.29 -0.24
N VAL A 186 -6.79 0.12 0.43
CA VAL A 186 -5.52 -0.63 0.41
C VAL A 186 -5.70 -2.07 0.91
N ILE A 187 -6.46 -2.27 1.99
CA ILE A 187 -6.75 -3.60 2.53
C ILE A 187 -7.59 -4.44 1.54
N ILE A 188 -8.62 -3.86 0.93
CA ILE A 188 -9.46 -4.55 -0.07
C ILE A 188 -8.61 -5.02 -1.25
N VAL A 189 -7.71 -4.17 -1.75
CA VAL A 189 -6.81 -4.51 -2.86
C VAL A 189 -5.94 -5.73 -2.51
N ILE A 190 -5.39 -5.78 -1.29
CA ILE A 190 -4.57 -6.90 -0.83
C ILE A 190 -5.42 -8.18 -0.75
N VAL A 191 -6.57 -8.08 -0.10
CA VAL A 191 -7.50 -9.20 0.07
C VAL A 191 -7.92 -9.77 -1.28
N PHE A 192 -8.33 -8.90 -2.21
CA PHE A 192 -8.72 -9.31 -3.56
C PHE A 192 -7.57 -9.98 -4.32
N GLY A 193 -6.34 -9.49 -4.16
CA GLY A 193 -5.16 -10.11 -4.74
C GLY A 193 -4.93 -11.54 -4.26
N PHE A 194 -5.05 -11.80 -2.96
CA PHE A 194 -4.95 -13.15 -2.38
C PHE A 194 -6.07 -14.08 -2.84
N ILE A 195 -7.32 -13.58 -2.89
CA ILE A 195 -8.47 -14.35 -3.37
C ILE A 195 -8.28 -14.73 -4.84
N SER A 196 -7.94 -13.77 -5.69
CA SER A 196 -7.70 -13.98 -7.11
C SER A 196 -6.57 -14.98 -7.35
N TYR A 197 -5.49 -14.90 -6.56
CA TYR A 197 -4.39 -15.85 -6.63
C TYR A 197 -4.85 -17.27 -6.27
N ALA A 198 -5.64 -17.43 -5.19
CA ALA A 198 -6.16 -18.72 -4.76
C ALA A 198 -7.07 -19.36 -5.82
N GLU A 199 -7.90 -18.57 -6.49
CA GLU A 199 -8.81 -19.06 -7.53
C GLU A 199 -8.10 -19.49 -8.82
N ARG A 200 -7.04 -18.79 -9.20
CA ARG A 200 -6.23 -19.14 -10.38
C ARG A 200 -5.34 -20.36 -10.16
N ASN A 201 -4.97 -20.65 -8.90
CA ASN A 201 -4.02 -21.71 -8.57
C ASN A 201 -4.69 -22.78 -7.69
N GLN A 202 -5.71 -23.45 -8.22
CA GLN A 202 -6.51 -24.45 -7.47
C GLN A 202 -5.67 -25.59 -6.87
N GLU A 203 -4.53 -25.93 -7.49
CA GLU A 203 -3.60 -26.95 -6.99
C GLU A 203 -2.65 -26.45 -5.89
N SER A 204 -2.53 -25.14 -5.68
CA SER A 204 -1.66 -24.57 -4.65
C SER A 204 -2.41 -24.40 -3.32
N ALA A 205 -1.81 -24.88 -2.23
CA ALA A 205 -2.28 -24.60 -0.88
C ALA A 205 -2.07 -23.12 -0.53
N SER A 206 -3.02 -22.26 -0.89
CA SER A 206 -3.00 -20.84 -0.53
C SER A 206 -3.55 -20.61 0.88
N VAL A 207 -3.09 -19.54 1.55
CA VAL A 207 -3.63 -19.13 2.86
C VAL A 207 -5.15 -18.96 2.82
N PHE A 208 -5.68 -18.40 1.73
CA PHE A 208 -7.12 -18.20 1.59
C PHE A 208 -7.90 -19.51 1.42
N THR A 209 -7.31 -20.54 0.81
CA THR A 209 -7.92 -21.88 0.73
C THR A 209 -8.14 -22.48 2.12
N TYR A 210 -7.18 -22.29 3.05
CA TYR A 210 -7.37 -22.68 4.45
C TYR A 210 -8.50 -21.89 5.14
N PHE A 211 -8.62 -20.59 4.88
CA PHE A 211 -9.75 -19.80 5.37
C PHE A 211 -11.09 -20.30 4.84
N ARG A 212 -11.18 -20.65 3.54
CA ARG A 212 -12.37 -21.29 2.95
C ARG A 212 -12.71 -22.61 3.65
N MET A 213 -11.72 -23.43 3.95
CA MET A 213 -11.91 -24.70 4.66
C MET A 213 -12.42 -24.50 6.10
N VAL A 214 -11.90 -23.52 6.84
CA VAL A 214 -12.24 -23.31 8.26
C VAL A 214 -13.56 -22.56 8.44
N PHE A 215 -13.81 -21.51 7.64
CA PHE A 215 -14.95 -20.61 7.82
C PHE A 215 -16.09 -20.85 6.81
N GLY A 216 -15.87 -21.68 5.79
CA GLY A 216 -16.79 -21.92 4.68
C GLY A 216 -16.82 -20.78 3.66
N ASP A 217 -17.27 -21.07 2.44
CA ASP A 217 -17.22 -20.13 1.30
C ASP A 217 -17.93 -18.79 1.56
N LYS A 218 -19.02 -18.82 2.34
CA LYS A 218 -19.82 -17.63 2.64
C LYS A 218 -19.11 -16.62 3.54
N PHE A 219 -18.32 -17.10 4.51
CA PHE A 219 -17.71 -16.24 5.53
C PHE A 219 -16.20 -16.10 5.40
N ALA A 220 -15.55 -16.95 4.61
CA ALA A 220 -14.10 -16.94 4.43
C ALA A 220 -13.56 -15.58 3.96
N ALA A 221 -14.22 -14.91 3.02
CA ALA A 221 -13.78 -13.60 2.54
C ALA A 221 -13.86 -12.52 3.64
N ILE A 222 -14.91 -12.53 4.46
CA ILE A 222 -15.10 -11.59 5.56
C ILE A 222 -14.07 -11.86 6.67
N ALA A 223 -13.92 -13.12 7.08
CA ALA A 223 -12.95 -13.52 8.09
C ALA A 223 -11.52 -13.16 7.65
N PHE A 224 -11.18 -13.45 6.40
CA PHE A 224 -9.88 -13.10 5.82
C PHE A 224 -9.66 -11.59 5.76
N PHE A 225 -10.66 -10.82 5.33
CA PHE A 225 -10.60 -9.36 5.36
C PHE A 225 -10.34 -8.83 6.79
N CYS A 226 -11.05 -9.34 7.79
CA CYS A 226 -10.83 -8.97 9.19
C CYS A 226 -9.41 -9.29 9.66
N THR A 227 -8.89 -10.47 9.32
CA THR A 227 -7.51 -10.87 9.66
C THR A 227 -6.49 -9.94 9.01
N ILE A 228 -6.62 -9.65 7.71
CA ILE A 228 -5.70 -8.74 7.00
C ILE A 228 -5.80 -7.32 7.57
N LYS A 229 -7.01 -6.83 7.86
CA LYS A 229 -7.23 -5.53 8.53
C LYS A 229 -6.50 -5.47 9.87
N PHE A 230 -6.56 -6.55 10.67
CA PHE A 230 -5.90 -6.61 11.98
C PHE A 230 -4.39 -6.51 11.83
N ILE A 231 -3.81 -7.35 10.97
CA ILE A 231 -2.36 -7.39 10.71
C ILE A 231 -1.89 -6.04 10.17
N TYR A 232 -2.62 -5.45 9.23
CA TYR A 232 -2.30 -4.15 8.62
C TYR A 232 -2.15 -3.06 9.69
N TYR A 233 -3.18 -2.85 10.52
CA TYR A 233 -3.12 -1.81 11.53
C TYR A 233 -2.08 -2.11 12.60
N LEU A 234 -1.95 -3.37 13.02
CA LEU A 234 -0.97 -3.74 14.04
C LEU A 234 0.46 -3.48 13.55
N VAL A 235 0.81 -3.88 12.32
CA VAL A 235 2.16 -3.67 11.76
C VAL A 235 2.46 -2.17 11.62
N PHE A 236 1.58 -1.42 10.96
CA PHE A 236 1.82 0.00 10.69
C PHE A 236 1.84 0.86 11.96
N GLU A 237 0.86 0.67 12.84
CA GLU A 237 0.79 1.47 14.06
C GLU A 237 1.85 1.05 15.08
N SER A 238 2.34 -0.20 15.07
CA SER A 238 3.44 -0.61 15.95
C SER A 238 4.77 -0.03 15.52
N ILE A 239 5.08 -0.09 14.21
CA ILE A 239 6.39 0.29 13.66
C ILE A 239 6.48 1.80 13.42
N PHE A 240 5.47 2.39 12.78
CA PHE A 240 5.52 3.78 12.31
C PHE A 240 4.61 4.73 13.09
N LYS A 241 3.78 4.23 14.03
CA LYS A 241 2.75 5.01 14.75
C LYS A 241 1.75 5.73 13.83
N THR A 242 1.75 5.40 12.55
CA THR A 242 0.90 5.97 11.50
C THR A 242 0.62 4.91 10.44
N THR A 243 -0.51 5.04 9.75
CA THR A 243 -0.91 4.17 8.63
C THR A 243 -0.62 4.87 7.31
N PRO A 244 -0.58 4.16 6.17
CA PRO A 244 -0.41 4.77 4.86
C PRO A 244 -1.37 5.94 4.61
N ALA A 245 -2.65 5.82 4.97
CA ALA A 245 -3.58 6.91 4.84
C ALA A 245 -3.26 8.08 5.77
N LYS A 246 -2.98 7.80 7.05
CA LYS A 246 -2.64 8.82 8.05
C LYS A 246 -1.36 9.58 7.70
N ALA A 247 -0.41 8.97 6.99
CA ALA A 247 0.77 9.64 6.47
C ALA A 247 0.42 10.72 5.42
N ILE A 248 -0.65 10.53 4.64
CA ILE A 248 -1.15 11.54 3.69
C ILE A 248 -1.81 12.70 4.44
N THR A 249 -2.62 12.40 5.45
CA THR A 249 -3.32 13.42 6.25
C THR A 249 -2.47 13.96 7.42
N ALA A 250 -1.16 13.68 7.45
CA ALA A 250 -0.23 14.06 8.52
C ALA A 250 -0.77 13.79 9.95
N CYS A 251 -1.48 12.67 10.12
CA CYS A 251 -2.04 12.26 11.39
C CYS A 251 -1.08 11.29 12.09
N ASN A 252 -0.77 11.56 13.35
CA ASN A 252 0.01 10.66 14.20
C ASN A 252 -0.80 10.27 15.43
N VAL A 253 -0.51 9.06 15.93
CA VAL A 253 -1.17 8.48 17.10
C VAL A 253 -0.27 8.73 18.31
N ILE A 254 -0.83 9.41 19.31
CA ILE A 254 -0.18 9.69 20.60
C ILE A 254 -1.03 9.09 21.72
N ASP A 255 -0.42 8.78 22.86
CA ASP A 255 -1.16 8.44 24.08
C ASP A 255 -1.69 9.71 24.79
N GLU A 256 -2.40 9.55 25.91
CA GLU A 256 -2.95 10.67 26.69
C GLU A 256 -1.90 11.61 27.26
N GLU A 257 -0.69 11.12 27.47
CA GLU A 257 0.45 11.88 27.99
C GLU A 257 1.22 12.60 26.88
N GLY A 258 0.78 12.47 25.61
CA GLY A 258 1.44 13.06 24.46
C GLY A 258 2.65 12.27 23.95
N ASN A 259 2.90 11.09 24.52
CA ASN A 259 3.99 10.19 24.19
C ASN A 259 3.63 9.22 23.06
N SER A 260 4.64 8.51 22.55
CA SER A 260 4.44 7.46 21.56
C SER A 260 3.76 6.25 22.21
N PRO A 261 2.60 5.80 21.70
CA PRO A 261 1.82 4.76 22.36
C PRO A 261 2.58 3.44 22.40
N ASN A 262 2.53 2.78 23.55
CA ASN A 262 3.15 1.47 23.75
C ASN A 262 2.42 0.38 22.93
N PHE A 263 3.10 -0.74 22.64
CA PHE A 263 2.55 -1.84 21.85
C PHE A 263 1.23 -2.38 22.41
N SER A 264 1.10 -2.49 23.73
CA SER A 264 -0.14 -2.94 24.40
C SER A 264 -1.33 -2.03 24.13
N ILE A 265 -1.10 -0.71 24.08
CA ILE A 265 -2.12 0.29 23.77
C ILE A 265 -2.56 0.16 22.30
N ILE A 266 -1.59 0.02 21.39
CA ILE A 266 -1.86 -0.19 19.96
C ILE A 266 -2.64 -1.48 19.72
N LEU A 267 -2.32 -2.56 20.44
CA LEU A 267 -3.04 -3.82 20.36
C LEU A 267 -4.48 -3.66 20.83
N LYS A 268 -4.71 -3.04 22.00
CA LYS A 268 -6.06 -2.73 22.52
C LYS A 268 -6.86 -1.93 21.50
N ARG A 269 -6.25 -0.90 20.92
CA ARG A 269 -6.88 -0.05 19.91
C ARG A 269 -7.21 -0.79 18.62
N THR A 270 -6.31 -1.65 18.16
CA THR A 270 -6.53 -2.47 16.97
C THR A 270 -7.68 -3.45 17.19
N LEU A 271 -7.79 -4.05 18.39
CA LEU A 271 -8.91 -4.93 18.76
C LEU A 271 -10.23 -4.16 18.84
N LEU A 272 -10.24 -2.97 19.42
CA LEU A 272 -11.46 -2.15 19.55
C LEU A 272 -12.06 -1.78 18.18
N ARG A 273 -11.23 -1.64 17.12
CA ARG A 273 -11.69 -1.39 15.74
C ARG A 273 -12.48 -2.53 15.09
N PHE A 274 -12.56 -3.70 15.73
CA PHE A 274 -13.39 -4.82 15.29
C PHE A 274 -14.78 -4.82 15.94
N VAL A 275 -15.04 -3.90 16.88
CA VAL A 275 -16.39 -3.70 17.41
C VAL A 275 -17.28 -3.19 16.25
N PRO A 276 -18.40 -3.86 15.95
CA PRO A 276 -19.29 -3.42 14.89
C PRO A 276 -19.82 -2.00 15.16
N PHE A 277 -19.97 -1.19 14.11
CA PHE A 277 -20.34 0.24 14.15
C PHE A 277 -19.30 1.19 14.77
N GLU A 278 -18.20 0.68 15.30
CA GLU A 278 -17.10 1.48 15.85
C GLU A 278 -16.47 2.38 14.77
N SER A 279 -16.20 1.84 13.59
CA SER A 279 -15.63 2.59 12.48
C SER A 279 -16.56 3.69 11.93
N PHE A 280 -17.81 3.79 12.39
CA PHE A 280 -18.71 4.91 12.09
C PHE A 280 -19.04 5.76 13.31
N SER A 281 -18.56 5.38 14.51
CA SER A 281 -18.85 6.10 15.76
C SER A 281 -18.39 7.56 15.70
N PHE A 282 -17.30 7.84 14.98
CA PHE A 282 -16.78 9.20 14.80
C PHE A 282 -17.76 10.15 14.07
N LEU A 283 -18.69 9.61 13.25
CA LEU A 283 -19.74 10.40 12.60
C LEU A 283 -20.79 10.88 13.62
N MET A 284 -20.92 10.16 14.74
CA MET A 284 -21.81 10.51 15.86
C MET A 284 -21.07 11.31 16.96
N GLY A 285 -19.83 11.75 16.71
CA GLY A 285 -19.06 12.57 17.64
C GLY A 285 -18.41 11.81 18.81
N LYS A 286 -18.39 10.47 18.77
CA LYS A 286 -17.66 9.61 19.72
C LYS A 286 -16.57 8.85 18.99
N ASN A 287 -15.41 8.60 19.60
CA ASN A 287 -14.37 7.80 18.97
C ASN A 287 -14.07 6.60 19.84
N LEU A 288 -14.98 5.62 19.84
CA LEU A 288 -14.95 4.54 20.83
C LEU A 288 -13.58 3.82 20.87
N HIS A 289 -12.92 3.56 19.74
CA HIS A 289 -11.59 2.95 19.79
C HIS A 289 -10.52 3.85 20.42
N ASP A 290 -10.57 5.16 20.21
CA ASP A 290 -9.60 6.11 20.76
C ASP A 290 -9.92 6.41 22.24
N ASP A 291 -11.21 6.57 22.57
CA ASP A 291 -11.73 6.84 23.91
C ASP A 291 -11.54 5.65 24.86
N TYR A 292 -11.65 4.41 24.36
CA TYR A 292 -11.39 3.20 25.17
C TYR A 292 -9.93 2.73 25.09
N SER A 293 -9.11 3.26 24.19
CA SER A 293 -7.68 2.96 24.17
C SER A 293 -6.81 4.06 24.75
N ASP A 294 -7.39 5.14 25.25
CA ASP A 294 -6.66 6.25 25.87
C ASP A 294 -5.61 6.81 24.88
N THR A 295 -6.03 7.01 23.62
CA THR A 295 -5.16 7.55 22.55
C THR A 295 -5.81 8.67 21.77
N TYR A 296 -5.00 9.62 21.30
CA TYR A 296 -5.45 10.73 20.46
C TYR A 296 -4.81 10.68 19.07
N VAL A 297 -5.55 11.17 18.07
CA VAL A 297 -5.03 11.39 16.71
C VAL A 297 -4.83 12.89 16.53
N VAL A 298 -3.58 13.32 16.51
CA VAL A 298 -3.20 14.73 16.38
C VAL A 298 -2.72 15.05 14.98
N ASN A 299 -2.90 16.31 14.58
CA ASN A 299 -2.45 16.84 13.31
C ASN A 299 -1.75 18.21 13.52
N LYS A 300 -0.69 18.48 12.75
CA LYS A 300 0.01 19.77 12.75
C LYS A 300 -0.77 20.81 11.93
N LYS A 301 -1.19 21.91 12.57
CA LYS A 301 -2.00 23.00 11.96
C LYS A 301 -1.55 23.49 10.57
N ILE A 302 -0.26 23.48 10.29
CA ILE A 302 0.34 24.04 9.07
C ILE A 302 -0.02 23.21 7.81
N ASP A 303 -0.37 21.94 7.96
CA ASP A 303 -0.45 20.99 6.84
C ASP A 303 -1.80 20.94 6.10
N ARG A 304 -2.86 21.57 6.63
CA ARG A 304 -4.25 21.37 6.18
C ARG A 304 -4.49 21.63 4.69
N LYS A 305 -4.02 22.76 4.14
CA LYS A 305 -4.25 23.12 2.73
C LYS A 305 -3.49 22.22 1.75
N ILE A 306 -2.38 21.65 2.20
CA ILE A 306 -1.54 20.75 1.41
C ILE A 306 -2.15 19.34 1.43
N GLU A 307 -2.62 18.88 2.59
CA GLU A 307 -3.35 17.61 2.75
C GLU A 307 -4.59 17.54 1.85
N ASP A 308 -5.41 18.61 1.82
CA ASP A 308 -6.62 18.67 0.99
C ASP A 308 -6.29 18.50 -0.51
N ARG A 309 -5.11 18.98 -0.95
CA ARG A 309 -4.65 18.80 -2.34
C ARG A 309 -4.23 17.36 -2.62
N TYR A 310 -3.54 16.70 -1.69
CA TYR A 310 -3.13 15.30 -1.86
C TYR A 310 -4.31 14.34 -1.84
N THR A 311 -5.25 14.56 -0.92
CA THR A 311 -6.48 13.77 -0.84
C THR A 311 -7.35 13.97 -2.07
N LEU A 312 -7.49 15.21 -2.56
CA LEU A 312 -8.16 15.49 -3.83
C LEU A 312 -7.45 14.82 -5.02
N PHE A 313 -6.11 14.91 -5.08
CA PHE A 313 -5.33 14.26 -6.13
C PHE A 313 -5.57 12.75 -6.17
N LEU A 314 -5.51 12.09 -5.01
CA LEU A 314 -5.79 10.66 -4.90
C LEU A 314 -7.24 10.34 -5.28
N ALA A 315 -8.22 11.12 -4.81
CA ALA A 315 -9.62 10.92 -5.16
C ALA A 315 -9.86 11.03 -6.67
N VAL A 316 -9.25 12.03 -7.34
CA VAL A 316 -9.31 12.19 -8.79
C VAL A 316 -8.62 11.02 -9.50
N ALA A 317 -7.42 10.63 -9.06
CA ALA A 317 -6.69 9.49 -9.64
C ALA A 317 -7.50 8.18 -9.55
N PHE A 318 -8.08 7.90 -8.38
CA PHE A 318 -8.95 6.74 -8.19
C PHE A 318 -10.25 6.85 -8.98
N GLY A 319 -10.85 8.05 -9.08
CA GLY A 319 -12.04 8.29 -9.92
C GLY A 319 -11.78 7.99 -11.39
N ILE A 320 -10.64 8.45 -11.93
CA ILE A 320 -10.22 8.15 -13.30
C ILE A 320 -10.01 6.65 -13.49
N LEU A 321 -9.39 5.98 -12.53
CA LEU A 321 -9.19 4.53 -12.56
C LEU A 321 -10.52 3.77 -12.61
N ILE A 322 -11.50 4.15 -11.78
CA ILE A 322 -12.84 3.52 -11.76
C ILE A 322 -13.55 3.75 -13.10
N VAL A 323 -13.56 4.98 -13.61
CA VAL A 323 -14.18 5.31 -14.90
C VAL A 323 -13.53 4.52 -16.03
N THR A 324 -12.20 4.45 -16.05
CA THR A 324 -11.44 3.69 -17.05
C THR A 324 -11.76 2.20 -16.99
N TYR A 325 -11.83 1.64 -15.78
CA TYR A 325 -12.18 0.24 -15.57
C TYR A 325 -13.58 -0.07 -16.13
N PHE A 326 -14.61 0.66 -15.70
CA PHE A 326 -15.98 0.42 -16.19
C PHE A 326 -16.13 0.64 -17.70
N PHE A 327 -15.49 1.68 -18.24
CA PHE A 327 -15.53 1.95 -19.67
C PHE A 327 -14.89 0.81 -20.50
N MET A 328 -13.72 0.33 -20.07
CA MET A 328 -13.02 -0.76 -20.76
C MET A 328 -13.74 -2.10 -20.59
N SER A 329 -14.18 -2.43 -19.37
CA SER A 329 -14.96 -3.65 -19.11
C SER A 329 -16.28 -3.68 -19.86
N SER A 330 -16.89 -2.52 -20.14
CA SER A 330 -18.10 -2.46 -20.97
C SER A 330 -17.83 -2.71 -22.45
N ARG A 331 -16.68 -2.29 -22.97
CA ARG A 331 -16.31 -2.45 -24.39
C ARG A 331 -15.70 -3.81 -24.71
N TYR A 332 -14.93 -4.35 -23.78
CA TYR A 332 -14.26 -5.63 -23.89
C TYR A 332 -14.61 -6.49 -22.66
N PRO A 333 -15.87 -6.94 -22.55
CA PRO A 333 -16.25 -7.90 -21.52
C PRO A 333 -15.48 -9.21 -21.76
N TYR A 334 -15.06 -9.81 -20.65
CA TYR A 334 -14.40 -11.12 -20.59
C TYR A 334 -15.11 -12.20 -21.39
#